data_AF-A0A9N8MU23-F1
#
_entry.id   AF-A0A9N8MU23-F1
#
_cell.length_a   1.000
_cell.length_b   1.000
_cell.length_c   1.000
_cell.angle_alpha   90.00
_cell.angle_beta   90.00
_cell.angle_gamma   90.00
#
_symmetry.space_group_name_H-M   'P 1'
#
loop_
_entity.id
_entity.type
_entity.pdbx_description
1 polymer ?
#
loop_
_entity_poly.entity_id
_entity_poly.type
_entity_poly.pdbx_seq_one_letter_code
_entity_poly.pdbx_strand_id
1 'polypeptide(L)'
;MNKTRILAAAISALTLSALLPCSANADDAPSPCASLKRIVAAAPDGLASLTPDDGKGVAQPYGDDAQCSASHGSYQCTWTPHHDAGSSADALQAVAADIASCLPNATHDQNSPGRQHFYLGTRDRRSDVTLTPAGSNKLRLVVSGK
;
A
#
# COMPACT_ATOMS: atom_id res chain seq x y z
N MET A 1 -56.82 -46.30 35.37
CA MET A 1 -56.36 -45.97 36.74
C MET A 1 -55.04 -45.21 36.62
N ASN A 2 -55.07 -43.91 36.94
CA ASN A 2 -53.94 -42.98 36.88
C ASN A 2 -52.90 -43.27 37.98
N LYS A 3 -51.62 -42.97 37.68
CA LYS A 3 -50.71 -42.37 38.64
C LYS A 3 -49.78 -41.38 37.92
N THR A 4 -50.13 -40.10 38.09
CA THR A 4 -49.37 -38.88 37.81
C THR A 4 -48.11 -38.81 38.67
N ARG A 5 -47.12 -37.98 38.22
CA ARG A 5 -46.01 -37.29 38.94
C ARG A 5 -44.70 -37.43 38.10
N ILE A 6 -43.84 -36.44 37.83
CA ILE A 6 -43.43 -35.17 38.47
C ILE A 6 -42.89 -34.20 37.39
N LEU A 7 -43.09 -32.89 37.57
CA LEU A 7 -42.45 -31.77 36.84
C LEU A 7 -40.95 -31.66 37.13
N ALA A 8 -40.13 -31.37 36.11
CA ALA A 8 -38.86 -30.66 36.32
C ALA A 8 -38.52 -29.78 35.12
N ALA A 9 -38.47 -28.47 35.39
CA ALA A 9 -38.02 -27.42 34.50
C ALA A 9 -36.48 -27.38 34.46
N ALA A 10 -35.90 -26.96 33.33
CA ALA A 10 -34.84 -25.96 33.27
C ALA A 10 -34.43 -25.69 31.82
N ILE A 11 -34.53 -24.41 31.45
CA ILE A 11 -34.17 -23.79 30.19
C ILE A 11 -32.65 -23.93 30.00
N SER A 12 -32.22 -24.67 28.99
CA SER A 12 -30.80 -24.68 28.60
C SER A 12 -30.54 -23.45 27.75
N ALA A 13 -29.79 -22.50 28.33
CA ALA A 13 -29.38 -21.26 27.70
C ALA A 13 -28.61 -21.54 26.39
N LEU A 14 -29.09 -21.00 25.27
CA LEU A 14 -28.32 -20.90 24.04
C LEU A 14 -27.17 -19.91 24.27
N THR A 15 -25.96 -20.42 24.44
CA THR A 15 -24.74 -19.62 24.31
C THR A 15 -24.46 -19.40 22.83
N LEU A 16 -25.13 -18.40 22.25
CA LEU A 16 -24.77 -17.85 20.94
C LEU A 16 -23.41 -17.16 21.11
N SER A 17 -22.34 -17.89 20.85
CA SER A 17 -21.00 -17.32 20.75
C SER A 17 -21.02 -16.34 19.59
N ALA A 18 -21.01 -15.04 19.91
CA ALA A 18 -20.89 -13.98 18.94
C ALA A 18 -19.52 -14.09 18.27
N LEU A 19 -19.46 -14.86 17.18
CA LEU A 19 -18.43 -14.70 16.16
C LEU A 19 -18.68 -13.32 15.55
N LEU A 20 -18.02 -12.30 16.11
CA LEU A 20 -17.85 -11.04 15.42
C LEU A 20 -17.23 -11.39 14.06
N PRO A 21 -17.90 -11.11 12.93
CA PRO A 21 -17.21 -11.16 11.65
C PRO A 21 -16.10 -10.10 11.75
N CYS A 22 -14.84 -10.55 11.79
CA CYS A 22 -13.77 -9.69 11.34
C CYS A 22 -14.09 -9.41 9.88
N SER A 23 -14.65 -8.23 9.60
CA SER A 23 -14.87 -7.73 8.26
C SER A 23 -13.50 -7.47 7.63
N ALA A 24 -12.83 -8.55 7.19
CA ALA A 24 -11.77 -8.43 6.20
C ALA A 24 -12.49 -8.14 4.88
N ASN A 25 -12.47 -6.88 4.45
CA ASN A 25 -12.92 -6.52 3.12
C ASN A 25 -11.90 -7.09 2.13
N ALA A 26 -12.36 -7.64 1.02
CA ALA A 26 -11.45 -8.05 -0.06
C ALA A 26 -10.66 -6.85 -0.63
N ASP A 27 -11.14 -5.63 -0.40
CA ASP A 27 -10.44 -4.36 -0.67
C ASP A 27 -9.32 -4.04 0.33
N ASP A 28 -9.18 -4.78 1.43
CA ASP A 28 -8.08 -4.62 2.39
C ASP A 28 -6.76 -5.23 1.86
N ALA A 29 -6.78 -5.88 0.70
CA ALA A 29 -5.56 -6.28 0.01
C ALA A 29 -4.73 -5.03 -0.32
N PRO A 30 -3.41 -5.02 -0.03
CA PRO A 30 -2.56 -3.89 -0.37
C PRO A 30 -2.64 -3.62 -1.87
N SER A 31 -3.19 -2.47 -2.26
CA SER A 31 -3.23 -2.04 -3.65
C SER A 31 -2.22 -0.90 -3.89
N PRO A 32 -1.54 -0.89 -5.05
CA PRO A 32 -0.61 0.19 -5.42
C PRO A 32 -1.25 1.55 -5.30
N CYS A 33 -2.48 1.68 -5.79
CA CYS A 33 -3.20 2.95 -5.75
C CYS A 33 -3.52 3.42 -4.33
N ALA A 34 -3.93 2.55 -3.42
CA ALA A 34 -4.21 2.94 -2.05
C ALA A 34 -2.94 3.45 -1.36
N SER A 35 -1.84 2.71 -1.45
CA SER A 35 -0.56 3.13 -0.88
C SER A 35 -0.02 4.40 -1.51
N LEU A 36 -0.03 4.52 -2.84
CA LEU A 36 0.45 5.73 -3.53
C LEU A 36 -0.36 6.97 -3.14
N LYS A 37 -1.69 6.87 -3.09
CA LYS A 37 -2.57 7.98 -2.68
C LYS A 37 -2.34 8.36 -1.22
N ARG A 38 -2.19 7.37 -0.33
CA ARG A 38 -1.88 7.55 1.09
C ARG A 38 -0.56 8.32 1.28
N ILE A 39 0.52 7.88 0.63
CA ILE A 39 1.84 8.50 0.73
C ILE A 39 1.82 9.93 0.17
N VAL A 40 1.25 10.13 -1.02
CA VAL A 40 1.21 11.44 -1.67
C VAL A 40 0.31 12.43 -0.93
N ALA A 41 -0.79 11.97 -0.32
CA ALA A 41 -1.65 12.82 0.50
C ALA A 41 -0.96 13.29 1.80
N ALA A 42 0.05 12.56 2.28
CA ALA A 42 0.87 12.98 3.40
C ALA A 42 1.93 14.01 2.99
N ALA A 43 2.33 14.08 1.73
CA ALA A 43 3.32 15.05 1.26
C ALA A 43 2.70 16.47 1.09
N PRO A 44 3.51 17.55 1.21
CA PRO A 44 4.95 17.53 1.50
C PRO A 44 5.29 17.37 3.00
N ASP A 45 4.40 17.77 3.91
CA ASP A 45 4.75 18.05 5.31
C ASP A 45 4.53 16.86 6.28
N GLY A 46 3.68 15.91 5.92
CA GLY A 46 3.26 14.80 6.78
C GLY A 46 4.01 13.48 6.56
N LEU A 47 5.04 13.46 5.69
CA LEU A 47 5.77 12.23 5.33
C LEU A 47 6.41 11.54 6.53
N ALA A 48 6.82 12.29 7.55
CA ALA A 48 7.41 11.73 8.78
C ALA A 48 6.42 10.92 9.64
N SER A 49 5.11 11.10 9.44
CA SER A 49 4.06 10.36 10.16
C SER A 49 3.72 9.00 9.54
N LEU A 50 4.25 8.72 8.35
CA LEU A 50 4.02 7.45 7.68
C LEU A 50 4.81 6.33 8.37
N THR A 51 4.23 5.15 8.37
CA THR A 51 4.82 3.91 8.87
C THR A 51 5.34 3.08 7.70
N PRO A 52 6.19 2.06 7.95
CA PRO A 52 6.60 1.14 6.90
C PRO A 52 5.43 0.44 6.17
N ASP A 53 4.30 0.21 6.87
CA ASP A 53 3.14 -0.48 6.31
C ASP A 53 2.37 0.35 5.28
N ASP A 54 2.38 1.68 5.39
CA ASP A 54 1.70 2.57 4.43
C ASP A 54 2.19 2.37 2.98
N GLY A 55 3.45 1.94 2.80
CA GLY A 55 4.10 1.77 1.50
C GLY A 55 4.21 0.35 0.98
N LYS A 56 3.84 -0.68 1.76
CA LYS A 56 3.94 -2.08 1.32
C LYS A 56 3.15 -2.36 0.03
N GLY A 57 1.97 -1.76 -0.10
CA GLY A 57 1.12 -1.93 -1.28
C GLY A 57 1.70 -1.37 -2.58
N VAL A 58 2.67 -0.44 -2.52
CA VAL A 58 3.34 0.10 -3.72
C VAL A 58 4.07 -1.00 -4.49
N ALA A 59 4.68 -1.94 -3.78
CA ALA A 59 5.48 -2.99 -4.40
C ALA A 59 4.62 -4.11 -4.99
N GLN A 60 3.35 -4.22 -4.63
CA GLN A 60 2.45 -5.26 -5.16
C GLN A 60 1.94 -4.87 -6.55
N PRO A 61 1.64 -5.81 -7.45
CA PRO A 61 1.95 -7.23 -7.38
C PRO A 61 3.41 -7.53 -7.76
N TYR A 62 4.30 -6.53 -7.83
CA TYR A 62 5.66 -6.66 -8.37
C TYR A 62 6.69 -7.24 -7.40
N GLY A 63 6.44 -7.32 -6.11
CA GLY A 63 7.41 -7.73 -5.09
C GLY A 63 6.84 -7.76 -3.69
N ASP A 64 7.30 -8.71 -2.87
CA ASP A 64 6.75 -8.97 -1.52
C ASP A 64 7.63 -8.44 -0.37
N ASP A 65 8.88 -8.06 -0.66
CA ASP A 65 9.90 -7.72 0.34
C ASP A 65 10.08 -6.20 0.53
N ALA A 66 9.00 -5.43 0.36
CA ALA A 66 9.04 -3.98 0.49
C ALA A 66 9.52 -3.53 1.87
N GLN A 67 10.62 -2.78 1.88
CA GLN A 67 11.17 -2.12 3.06
C GLN A 67 11.01 -0.62 2.89
N CYS A 68 10.21 -0.01 3.76
CA CYS A 68 9.91 1.41 3.69
C CYS A 68 10.37 2.15 4.95
N SER A 69 10.75 3.41 4.78
CA SER A 69 11.14 4.30 5.86
C SER A 69 10.67 5.74 5.62
N ALA A 70 10.28 6.39 6.70
CA ALA A 70 9.85 7.78 6.74
C ALA A 70 10.94 8.67 7.32
N SER A 71 11.04 9.89 6.82
CA SER A 71 11.89 10.95 7.38
C SER A 71 11.23 12.32 7.20
N HIS A 72 11.85 13.36 7.78
CA HIS A 72 11.36 14.73 7.65
C HIS A 72 11.53 15.22 6.20
N GLY A 73 10.47 15.11 5.40
CA GLY A 73 10.42 15.55 4.00
C GLY A 73 10.61 14.44 2.96
N SER A 74 10.78 13.17 3.35
CA SER A 74 10.79 12.06 2.40
C SER A 74 10.22 10.76 2.97
N TYR A 75 9.67 9.95 2.08
CA TYR A 75 9.27 8.57 2.34
C TYR A 75 9.83 7.69 1.23
N GLN A 76 10.56 6.64 1.60
CA GLN A 76 11.17 5.74 0.63
C GLN A 76 10.69 4.30 0.83
N CYS A 77 10.61 3.55 -0.26
CA CYS A 77 10.41 2.11 -0.26
C CYS A 77 11.42 1.46 -1.21
N THR A 78 11.96 0.31 -0.83
CA THR A 78 12.82 -0.52 -1.68
C THR A 78 12.33 -1.95 -1.66
N TRP A 79 12.29 -2.62 -2.82
CA TRP A 79 11.87 -4.02 -2.95
C TRP A 79 12.61 -4.70 -4.10
N THR A 80 12.55 -6.02 -4.11
CA THR A 80 13.05 -6.90 -5.16
C THR A 80 11.87 -7.24 -6.08
N PRO A 81 11.94 -6.91 -7.39
CA PRO A 81 10.92 -7.36 -8.33
C PRO A 81 10.83 -8.89 -8.39
N HIS A 82 9.62 -9.42 -8.54
CA HIS A 82 9.39 -10.83 -8.81
C HIS A 82 10.04 -11.24 -10.14
N HIS A 83 10.41 -12.52 -10.24
CA HIS A 83 11.10 -13.05 -11.42
C HIS A 83 10.21 -13.11 -12.67
N ASP A 84 8.89 -13.12 -12.51
CA ASP A 84 7.90 -13.07 -13.60
C ASP A 84 7.60 -11.65 -14.08
N ALA A 85 8.04 -10.61 -13.36
CA ALA A 85 7.95 -9.21 -13.79
C ALA A 85 8.91 -8.86 -14.95
N GLY A 86 9.67 -9.84 -15.47
CA GLY A 86 10.64 -9.64 -16.55
C GLY A 86 11.94 -9.03 -16.04
N SER A 87 12.51 -8.08 -16.79
CA SER A 87 13.69 -7.35 -16.38
C SER A 87 13.36 -6.31 -15.29
N SER A 88 14.36 -5.81 -14.56
CA SER A 88 14.15 -4.69 -13.64
C SER A 88 13.68 -3.41 -14.34
N ALA A 89 13.94 -3.27 -15.64
CA ALA A 89 13.42 -2.18 -16.45
C ALA A 89 11.91 -2.33 -16.71
N ASP A 90 11.46 -3.55 -16.99
CA ASP A 90 10.02 -3.85 -17.19
C ASP A 90 9.24 -3.62 -15.89
N ALA A 91 9.78 -4.09 -14.76
CA ALA A 91 9.18 -3.84 -13.45
C ALA A 91 9.12 -2.34 -13.11
N LEU A 92 10.18 -1.57 -13.46
CA LEU A 92 10.20 -0.13 -13.28
C LEU A 92 9.14 0.57 -14.14
N GLN A 93 8.95 0.13 -15.39
CA GLN A 93 7.92 0.67 -16.28
C GLN A 93 6.51 0.33 -15.80
N ALA A 94 6.28 -0.88 -15.32
CA ALA A 94 4.98 -1.30 -14.80
C ALA A 94 4.55 -0.48 -13.58
N VAL A 95 5.45 -0.30 -12.61
CA VAL A 95 5.18 0.55 -11.44
C VAL A 95 4.96 2.01 -11.84
N ALA A 96 5.69 2.51 -12.85
CA ALA A 96 5.46 3.87 -13.36
C ALA A 96 4.09 4.03 -14.04
N ALA A 97 3.61 3.00 -14.73
CA ALA A 97 2.25 2.98 -15.25
C ALA A 97 1.21 3.03 -14.13
N ASP A 98 1.43 2.31 -13.03
CA ASP A 98 0.57 2.41 -11.85
C ASP A 98 0.61 3.79 -11.21
N ILE A 99 1.79 4.43 -11.10
CA ILE A 99 1.88 5.80 -10.60
C ILE A 99 1.05 6.75 -11.45
N ALA A 100 1.16 6.67 -12.78
CA ALA A 100 0.39 7.51 -13.70
C ALA A 100 -1.12 7.24 -13.61
N SER A 101 -1.52 5.98 -13.44
CA SER A 101 -2.92 5.56 -13.32
C SER A 101 -3.54 5.98 -11.98
N CYS A 102 -2.81 5.76 -10.88
CA CYS A 102 -3.30 5.98 -9.53
C CYS A 102 -3.28 7.45 -9.10
N LEU A 103 -2.41 8.26 -9.71
CA LEU A 103 -2.21 9.67 -9.41
C LEU A 103 -2.52 10.56 -10.63
N PRO A 104 -3.81 10.77 -10.97
CA PRO A 104 -4.20 11.47 -12.20
C PRO A 104 -3.76 12.93 -12.28
N ASN A 105 -3.40 13.54 -11.15
CA ASN A 105 -2.89 14.92 -11.08
C ASN A 105 -1.35 14.98 -11.15
N ALA A 106 -0.66 13.84 -11.31
CA ALA A 106 0.77 13.80 -11.43
C ALA A 106 1.21 14.16 -12.86
N THR A 107 2.19 15.06 -12.95
CA THR A 107 2.87 15.34 -14.21
C THR A 107 4.11 14.49 -14.31
N HIS A 108 4.21 13.68 -15.37
CA HIS A 108 5.41 12.93 -15.71
C HIS A 108 6.38 13.84 -16.48
N ASP A 109 7.56 14.12 -15.92
CA ASP A 109 8.51 15.10 -16.50
C ASP A 109 9.83 14.50 -16.98
N GLN A 110 10.15 13.25 -16.59
CA GLN A 110 11.29 12.52 -17.09
C GLN A 110 10.97 11.04 -17.27
N ASN A 111 11.10 10.59 -18.53
CA ASN A 111 11.15 9.19 -18.90
C ASN A 111 12.57 8.83 -19.35
N SER A 112 13.34 8.16 -18.51
CA SER A 112 14.60 7.55 -18.91
C SER A 112 14.59 6.06 -18.56
N PRO A 113 15.34 5.21 -19.27
CA PRO A 113 15.35 3.77 -19.00
C PRO A 113 15.67 3.40 -17.54
N GLY A 114 16.40 4.26 -16.81
CA GLY A 114 16.79 4.03 -15.42
C GLY A 114 16.10 4.92 -14.38
N ARG A 115 15.15 5.78 -14.76
CA ARG A 115 14.47 6.69 -13.83
C ARG A 115 13.13 7.16 -14.39
N GLN A 116 12.11 7.04 -13.56
CA GLN A 116 10.77 7.59 -13.80
C GLN A 116 10.54 8.68 -12.74
N HIS A 117 10.03 9.83 -13.17
CA HIS A 117 9.83 10.96 -12.27
C HIS A 117 8.52 11.67 -12.54
N PHE A 118 7.77 11.86 -11.46
CA PHE A 118 6.51 12.55 -11.46
C PHE A 118 6.55 13.65 -10.41
N TYR A 119 5.80 14.72 -10.64
CA TYR A 119 5.53 15.71 -9.60
C TYR A 119 4.05 16.03 -9.49
N LEU A 120 3.63 16.42 -8.29
CA LEU A 120 2.28 16.86 -7.97
C LEU A 120 2.30 18.18 -7.22
N GLY A 121 1.20 18.94 -7.30
CA GLY A 121 1.03 20.19 -6.57
C GLY A 121 1.63 21.42 -7.28
N THR A 122 1.49 22.56 -6.62
CA THR A 122 2.02 23.84 -7.12
C THR A 122 3.52 23.95 -6.86
N ARG A 123 4.18 24.93 -7.49
CA ARG A 123 5.63 25.11 -7.38
C ARG A 123 6.11 25.27 -5.92
N ASP A 124 5.31 25.91 -5.07
CA ASP A 124 5.65 26.23 -3.67
C ASP A 124 5.24 25.13 -2.67
N ARG A 125 4.51 24.11 -3.13
CA ARG A 125 4.10 22.94 -2.33
C ARG A 125 4.12 21.69 -3.21
N ARG A 126 5.31 21.37 -3.71
CA ARG A 126 5.48 20.28 -4.68
C ARG A 126 5.83 18.99 -3.96
N SER A 127 5.21 17.91 -4.40
CA SER A 127 5.60 16.55 -4.05
C SER A 127 6.24 15.90 -5.28
N ASP A 128 7.47 15.42 -5.14
CA ASP A 128 8.18 14.67 -6.17
C ASP A 128 8.05 13.17 -5.88
N VAL A 129 7.82 12.37 -6.91
CA VAL A 129 7.74 10.90 -6.86
C VAL A 129 8.77 10.35 -7.84
N THR A 130 9.83 9.74 -7.32
CA THR A 130 10.93 9.17 -8.11
C THR A 130 10.95 7.66 -7.98
N LEU A 131 11.00 6.94 -9.10
CA LEU A 131 11.24 5.50 -9.15
C LEU A 131 12.55 5.22 -9.89
N THR A 132 13.44 4.45 -9.27
CA THR A 132 14.78 4.13 -9.78
C THR A 132 15.20 2.71 -9.41
N PRO A 133 16.13 2.08 -10.15
CA PRO A 133 16.84 0.91 -9.67
C PRO A 133 17.69 1.22 -8.43
N ALA A 134 17.81 0.23 -7.54
CA ALA A 134 18.59 0.27 -6.31
C ALA A 134 19.57 -0.90 -6.27
N GLY A 135 20.64 -0.82 -7.06
CA GLY A 135 21.53 -1.95 -7.31
C GLY A 135 21.02 -2.83 -8.45
N SER A 136 21.48 -4.07 -8.53
CA SER A 136 21.22 -4.92 -9.70
C SER A 136 19.79 -5.46 -9.78
N ASN A 137 19.16 -5.74 -8.64
CA ASN A 137 17.91 -6.51 -8.57
C ASN A 137 16.85 -5.87 -7.67
N LYS A 138 16.92 -4.57 -7.40
CA LYS A 138 15.93 -3.88 -6.56
C LYS A 138 15.43 -2.61 -7.22
N LEU A 139 14.20 -2.24 -6.91
CA LEU A 139 13.62 -0.95 -7.21
C LEU A 139 13.50 -0.12 -5.94
N ARG A 140 13.55 1.19 -6.10
CA ARG A 140 13.35 2.17 -5.04
C ARG A 140 12.40 3.25 -5.50
N LEU A 141 11.31 3.40 -4.75
CA LEU A 141 10.42 4.55 -4.80
C LEU A 141 10.86 5.56 -3.73
N VAL A 142 10.90 6.84 -4.08
CA VAL A 142 11.06 7.95 -3.14
C VAL A 142 9.97 8.98 -3.41
N VAL A 143 9.22 9.34 -2.37
CA VAL A 143 8.32 10.50 -2.37
C VAL A 143 8.94 11.56 -1.48
N SER A 144 9.09 12.78 -1.99
CA SER A 144 9.66 13.89 -1.22
C SER A 144 8.82 15.16 -1.34
N GLY A 145 8.74 15.91 -0.25
CA GLY A 145 8.16 17.25 -0.24
C GLY A 145 9.22 18.33 -0.47
N LYS A 146 8.87 19.36 -1.22
CA LYS A 146 9.64 20.61 -1.34
C LYS A 146 8.89 21.80 -0.77
#